data_AF-A0A369KSX5-F1
#
_entry.id   AF-A0A369KSX5-F1
#
_cell.length_a   1.000
_cell.length_b   1.000
_cell.length_c   1.000
_cell.angle_alpha   90.00
_cell.angle_beta   90.00
_cell.angle_gamma   90.00
#
_symmetry.space_group_name_H-M   'P 1'
#
loop_
_entity.id
_entity.type
_entity.pdbx_description
1 polymer ?
#
loop_
_entity_poly.entity_id
_entity_poly.type
_entity_poly.pdbx_seq_one_letter_code
_entity_poly.pdbx_strand_id
1 'polypeptide(L)'
;MKEYNYNKSKNNIQNLKNLWILILFYCVAMIFSNWFDIRLIKLPLIGLETDAGTLIFPFTFIISSIITEVYGYKNARWAIWCGLAFNGFGLLFGQLIVQMDSPNYANNQAFDTLIKKNSLIILASTISYLIAEPLNSFLIAKLKIKYSKFIKLRFFSANFISTFIDSAIFSIIAFSFDLRLNELFELFFTMWCIKLFIVFCTLYFTQNIVKHLKTEEKIDIYDKNLKFNIFSLDTLYSQLDNHFKDEKIESIIDDLYLVTIDVNHKELRSIWDLIKIQNYKIFNNFDEFIKTTEFSQNFCLINHTNHTVWCDPRKVDG
;
A
#
# COMPACT_ATOMS: atom_id res chain seq x y z
N MET A 1 -6.41 33.36 6.12
CA MET A 1 -6.74 32.25 5.20
C MET A 1 -5.96 32.28 3.88
N LYS A 2 -5.81 33.43 3.19
CA LYS A 2 -5.04 33.50 1.93
C LYS A 2 -3.52 33.22 2.10
N GLU A 3 -2.87 33.72 3.14
CA GLU A 3 -1.45 33.43 3.44
C GLU A 3 -1.18 31.97 3.85
N TYR A 4 -2.10 31.34 4.58
CA TYR A 4 -1.98 29.94 4.98
C TYR A 4 -2.01 29.00 3.76
N ASN A 5 -2.90 29.29 2.79
CA ASN A 5 -2.95 28.55 1.53
C ASN A 5 -1.77 28.86 0.60
N TYR A 6 -1.22 30.08 0.65
CA TYR A 6 -0.04 30.48 -0.13
C TYR A 6 1.25 29.78 0.35
N ASN A 7 1.43 29.60 1.67
CA ASN A 7 2.59 28.88 2.20
C ASN A 7 2.50 27.35 2.02
N LYS A 8 1.29 26.79 1.92
CA LYS A 8 1.10 25.37 1.64
C LYS A 8 1.56 25.00 0.22
N SER A 9 1.34 25.86 -0.78
CA SER A 9 1.73 25.56 -2.18
C SER A 9 3.24 25.54 -2.40
N LYS A 10 4.02 26.28 -1.59
CA LYS A 10 5.48 26.41 -1.75
C LYS A 10 6.30 25.27 -1.11
N ASN A 11 5.68 24.49 -0.22
CA ASN A 11 6.30 23.38 0.53
C ASN A 11 5.67 22.01 0.22
N ASN A 12 5.00 21.89 -0.92
CA ASN A 12 4.44 20.61 -1.37
C ASN A 12 5.55 19.72 -1.94
N ILE A 13 5.38 18.41 -1.75
CA ILE A 13 6.28 17.39 -2.30
C ILE A 13 6.12 17.41 -3.83
N GLN A 14 7.16 17.86 -4.53
CA GLN A 14 7.07 18.19 -5.96
C GLN A 14 7.54 17.10 -6.92
N ASN A 15 8.01 15.94 -6.45
CA ASN A 15 8.58 14.92 -7.32
C ASN A 15 8.09 13.50 -6.96
N LEU A 16 6.94 13.11 -7.52
CA LEU A 16 6.30 11.80 -7.34
C LEU A 16 6.36 11.00 -8.66
N LYS A 17 7.58 10.73 -9.14
CA LYS A 17 7.81 10.16 -10.47
C LYS A 17 7.26 8.73 -10.57
N ASN A 18 7.30 7.94 -9.52
CA ASN A 18 6.86 6.55 -9.58
C ASN A 18 5.36 6.42 -9.30
N LEU A 19 4.73 7.42 -8.68
CA LEU A 19 3.29 7.41 -8.37
C LEU A 19 2.42 7.27 -9.62
N TRP A 20 2.68 8.02 -10.70
CA TRP A 20 1.85 7.94 -11.90
C TRP A 20 1.95 6.57 -12.58
N ILE A 21 3.12 5.94 -12.53
CA ILE A 21 3.34 4.58 -13.05
C ILE A 21 2.49 3.58 -12.24
N LEU A 22 2.49 3.69 -10.91
CA LEU A 22 1.66 2.83 -10.06
C LEU A 22 0.17 3.03 -10.34
N ILE A 23 -0.28 4.27 -10.49
CA ILE A 23 -1.69 4.55 -10.84
C ILE A 23 -2.05 3.95 -12.21
N LEU A 24 -1.15 4.01 -13.19
CA LEU A 24 -1.37 3.37 -14.49
C LEU A 24 -1.48 1.85 -14.37
N PHE A 25 -0.53 1.19 -13.70
CA PHE A 25 -0.59 -0.25 -13.48
C PHE A 25 -1.86 -0.65 -12.71
N TYR A 26 -2.25 0.15 -11.73
CA TYR A 26 -3.48 -0.03 -10.98
C TYR A 26 -4.71 0.00 -11.89
N CYS A 27 -4.86 1.05 -12.70
CA CYS A 27 -5.97 1.20 -13.63
C CYS A 27 -6.01 0.06 -14.67
N VAL A 28 -4.85 -0.32 -15.20
CA VAL A 28 -4.74 -1.42 -16.18
C VAL A 28 -5.14 -2.76 -15.55
N ALA A 29 -4.62 -3.07 -14.36
CA ALA A 29 -5.00 -4.28 -13.64
C ALA A 29 -6.50 -4.33 -13.35
N MET A 30 -7.08 -3.20 -12.93
CA MET A 30 -8.52 -3.09 -12.64
C MET A 30 -9.38 -3.26 -13.90
N ILE A 31 -8.97 -2.72 -15.04
CA ILE A 31 -9.68 -2.94 -16.31
C ILE A 31 -9.60 -4.41 -16.69
N PHE A 32 -8.40 -5.00 -16.71
CA PHE A 32 -8.24 -6.39 -17.12
C PHE A 32 -8.99 -7.35 -16.22
N SER A 33 -8.95 -7.18 -14.89
CA SER A 33 -9.72 -8.03 -13.98
C SER A 33 -11.20 -8.02 -14.34
N ASN A 34 -11.79 -6.83 -14.50
CA ASN A 34 -13.22 -6.68 -14.79
C ASN A 34 -13.61 -7.28 -16.14
N TRP A 35 -12.75 -7.20 -17.16
CA TRP A 35 -13.01 -7.80 -18.47
C TRP A 35 -12.93 -9.33 -18.46
N PHE A 36 -12.17 -9.91 -17.54
CA PHE A 36 -12.02 -11.37 -17.42
C PHE A 36 -12.95 -12.00 -16.37
N ASP A 37 -13.55 -11.22 -15.46
CA ASP A 37 -14.45 -11.71 -14.41
C ASP A 37 -15.69 -12.47 -14.94
N ILE A 38 -16.14 -12.16 -16.17
CA ILE A 38 -17.24 -12.90 -16.79
C ILE A 38 -16.90 -14.38 -17.06
N ARG A 39 -15.62 -14.73 -17.13
CA ARG A 39 -15.17 -16.08 -17.45
C ARG A 39 -14.97 -16.88 -16.16
N LEU A 40 -15.91 -17.78 -15.87
CA LEU A 40 -15.72 -18.81 -14.85
C LEU A 40 -14.71 -19.87 -15.33
N ILE A 41 -13.85 -20.29 -14.41
CA ILE A 41 -12.78 -21.26 -14.60
C ILE A 41 -12.80 -22.30 -13.47
N LYS A 42 -12.34 -23.51 -13.78
CA LYS A 42 -12.13 -24.60 -12.82
C LYS A 42 -10.65 -24.69 -12.50
N LEU A 43 -10.31 -24.82 -11.22
CA LEU A 43 -8.94 -25.07 -10.76
C LEU A 43 -8.72 -26.59 -10.65
N PRO A 44 -8.08 -27.24 -11.63
CA PRO A 44 -8.05 -28.71 -11.73
C PRO A 44 -7.33 -29.39 -10.55
N LEU A 45 -6.42 -28.68 -9.88
CA LEU A 45 -5.65 -29.22 -8.76
C LEU A 45 -6.46 -29.32 -7.46
N ILE A 46 -7.52 -28.51 -7.31
CA ILE A 46 -8.25 -28.33 -6.04
C ILE A 46 -9.74 -28.61 -6.23
N GLY A 47 -10.22 -28.68 -7.48
CA GLY A 47 -11.63 -28.97 -7.81
C GLY A 47 -12.59 -27.79 -7.60
N LEU A 48 -12.06 -26.61 -7.26
CA LEU A 48 -12.85 -25.39 -6.99
C LEU A 48 -13.07 -24.56 -8.25
N GLU A 49 -14.13 -23.75 -8.23
CA GLU A 49 -14.51 -22.82 -9.28
C GLU A 49 -14.28 -21.37 -8.86
N THR A 50 -13.84 -20.52 -9.80
CA THR A 50 -13.66 -19.09 -9.60
C THR A 50 -13.89 -18.35 -10.92
N ASP A 51 -14.10 -17.05 -10.89
CA ASP A 51 -13.92 -16.22 -12.07
C ASP A 51 -12.42 -15.98 -12.38
N ALA A 52 -12.10 -15.74 -13.65
CA ALA A 52 -10.72 -15.57 -14.09
C ALA A 52 -10.12 -14.22 -13.67
N GLY A 53 -10.92 -13.17 -13.53
CA GLY A 53 -10.42 -11.85 -13.16
C GLY A 53 -9.98 -11.76 -11.68
N THR A 54 -10.49 -12.64 -10.81
CA THR A 54 -10.00 -12.88 -9.45
C THR A 54 -8.51 -13.23 -9.38
N LEU A 55 -7.91 -13.75 -10.44
CA LEU A 55 -6.45 -13.98 -10.51
C LEU A 55 -5.66 -12.68 -10.68
N ILE A 56 -6.30 -11.65 -11.23
CA ILE A 56 -5.70 -10.34 -11.55
C ILE A 56 -6.04 -9.30 -10.47
N PHE A 57 -7.24 -9.37 -9.90
CA PHE A 57 -7.74 -8.41 -8.93
C PHE A 57 -6.81 -8.17 -7.73
N PRO A 58 -6.12 -9.16 -7.13
CA PRO A 58 -5.19 -8.93 -6.02
C PRO A 58 -4.10 -7.91 -6.32
N PHE A 59 -3.68 -7.78 -7.58
CA PHE A 59 -2.68 -6.80 -7.97
C PHE A 59 -3.19 -5.36 -7.77
N THR A 60 -4.49 -5.09 -7.91
CA THR A 60 -5.06 -3.77 -7.62
C THR A 60 -4.89 -3.43 -6.14
N PHE A 61 -5.27 -4.34 -5.24
CA PHE A 61 -5.11 -4.16 -3.80
C PHE A 61 -3.64 -4.04 -3.38
N ILE A 62 -2.74 -4.82 -3.98
CA ILE A 62 -1.30 -4.73 -3.70
C ILE A 62 -0.78 -3.35 -4.08
N ILE A 63 -1.08 -2.88 -5.29
CA ILE A 63 -0.64 -1.57 -5.77
C ILE A 63 -1.27 -0.44 -4.95
N SER A 64 -2.57 -0.52 -4.63
CA SER A 64 -3.29 0.40 -3.74
C SER A 64 -2.65 0.47 -2.36
N SER A 65 -2.24 -0.68 -1.82
CA SER A 65 -1.51 -0.77 -0.54
C SER A 65 -0.14 -0.10 -0.63
N ILE A 66 0.62 -0.31 -1.72
CA ILE A 66 1.90 0.38 -1.96
C ILE A 66 1.68 1.90 -2.06
N ILE A 67 0.68 2.34 -2.82
CA ILE A 67 0.38 3.75 -2.99
C ILE A 67 0.07 4.40 -1.64
N THR A 68 -0.81 3.76 -0.86
CA THR A 68 -1.16 4.24 0.49
C THR A 68 0.05 4.25 1.41
N GLU A 69 0.87 3.21 1.36
CA GLU A 69 2.03 3.06 2.24
C GLU A 69 3.12 4.10 1.97
N VAL A 70 3.39 4.45 0.71
CA VAL A 70 4.47 5.38 0.36
C VAL A 70 3.93 6.81 0.28
N TYR A 71 2.84 7.00 -0.46
CA TYR A 71 2.32 8.31 -0.86
C TYR A 71 1.10 8.77 -0.07
N GLY A 72 0.58 7.94 0.83
CA GLY A 72 -0.54 8.27 1.70
C GLY A 72 -1.93 8.06 1.07
N TYR A 73 -2.95 8.08 1.92
CA TYR A 73 -4.35 7.82 1.58
C TYR A 73 -4.90 8.75 0.49
N LYS A 74 -4.49 10.03 0.45
CA LYS A 74 -5.02 10.98 -0.54
C LYS A 74 -4.70 10.55 -1.97
N ASN A 75 -3.47 10.05 -2.20
CA ASN A 75 -3.02 9.58 -3.50
C ASN A 75 -3.64 8.22 -3.85
N ALA A 76 -3.82 7.34 -2.87
CA ALA A 76 -4.55 6.09 -3.07
C ALA A 76 -6.01 6.33 -3.45
N ARG A 77 -6.70 7.25 -2.78
CA ARG A 77 -8.05 7.68 -3.14
C ARG A 77 -8.15 8.23 -4.56
N TRP A 78 -7.15 9.02 -4.98
CA TRP A 78 -7.10 9.49 -6.37
C TRP A 78 -6.95 8.34 -7.36
N ALA A 79 -6.07 7.37 -7.07
CA ALA A 79 -5.94 6.15 -7.87
C ALA A 79 -7.27 5.38 -7.97
N ILE A 80 -8.02 5.30 -6.86
CA ILE A 80 -9.34 4.66 -6.82
C ILE A 80 -10.32 5.34 -7.76
N TRP A 81 -10.40 6.67 -7.73
CA TRP A 81 -11.26 7.43 -8.64
C TRP A 81 -10.83 7.31 -10.11
N CYS A 82 -9.51 7.28 -10.39
CA CYS A 82 -9.02 7.01 -11.74
C CYS A 82 -9.45 5.62 -12.23
N GLY A 83 -9.26 4.58 -11.41
CA GLY A 83 -9.65 3.20 -11.74
C GLY A 83 -11.14 3.09 -12.02
N LEU A 84 -11.97 3.76 -11.21
CA LEU A 84 -13.42 3.83 -11.40
C LEU A 84 -13.79 4.55 -12.69
N ALA A 85 -13.16 5.69 -12.98
CA ALA A 85 -13.44 6.46 -14.20
C ALA A 85 -13.11 5.66 -15.47
N PHE A 86 -11.96 4.98 -15.51
CA PHE A 86 -11.57 4.17 -16.66
C PHE A 86 -12.45 2.92 -16.85
N ASN A 87 -12.88 2.28 -15.76
CA ASN A 87 -13.87 1.20 -15.86
C ASN A 87 -15.23 1.71 -16.34
N GLY A 88 -15.65 2.89 -15.87
CA GLY A 88 -16.84 3.57 -16.35
C GLY A 88 -16.78 3.82 -17.87
N PHE A 89 -15.63 4.25 -18.41
CA PHE A 89 -15.46 4.37 -19.85
C PHE A 89 -15.59 3.03 -20.58
N GLY A 90 -14.97 1.97 -20.08
CA GLY A 90 -15.11 0.63 -20.65
C GLY A 90 -16.57 0.17 -20.73
N LEU A 91 -17.33 0.39 -19.64
CA LEU A 91 -18.76 0.08 -19.59
C LEU A 91 -19.59 0.93 -20.58
N LEU A 92 -19.35 2.24 -20.63
CA LEU A 92 -20.04 3.16 -21.52
C LEU A 92 -19.81 2.80 -23.00
N PHE A 93 -18.55 2.62 -23.40
CA PHE A 93 -18.23 2.25 -24.78
C PHE A 93 -18.76 0.85 -25.12
N GLY A 94 -18.70 -0.11 -24.20
CA GLY A 94 -19.31 -1.43 -24.40
C GLY A 94 -20.81 -1.34 -24.72
N GLN A 95 -21.56 -0.53 -23.97
CA GLN A 95 -23.00 -0.33 -24.23
C GLN A 95 -23.27 0.38 -25.55
N LEU A 96 -22.48 1.41 -25.89
CA LEU A 96 -22.62 2.12 -27.16
C LEU A 96 -22.38 1.20 -28.36
N ILE A 97 -21.34 0.37 -28.32
CA ILE A 97 -20.99 -0.53 -29.41
C ILE A 97 -22.11 -1.56 -29.68
N VAL A 98 -22.67 -2.15 -28.61
CA VAL A 98 -23.72 -3.18 -28.74
C VAL A 98 -25.05 -2.63 -29.26
N GLN A 99 -25.27 -1.32 -29.18
CA GLN A 99 -26.46 -0.66 -29.74
C GLN A 99 -26.32 -0.31 -31.22
N MET A 100 -25.11 -0.39 -31.79
CA MET A 100 -24.89 -0.07 -33.20
C MET A 100 -25.28 -1.24 -34.11
N ASP A 101 -25.84 -0.91 -35.26
CA ASP A 101 -26.24 -1.92 -36.25
C ASP A 101 -25.01 -2.67 -36.80
N SER A 102 -25.11 -4.00 -36.80
CA SER A 102 -24.11 -4.87 -37.40
C SER A 102 -24.37 -5.01 -38.91
N PRO A 103 -23.34 -4.94 -39.78
CA PRO A 103 -23.52 -5.26 -41.18
C PRO A 103 -23.88 -6.74 -41.36
N ASN A 104 -24.67 -7.06 -42.39
CA ASN A 104 -25.22 -8.40 -42.62
C ASN A 104 -24.16 -9.51 -42.78
N TYR A 105 -22.91 -9.17 -43.14
CA TYR A 105 -21.82 -10.14 -43.29
C TYR A 105 -21.11 -10.47 -41.97
N ALA A 106 -21.31 -9.67 -40.91
CA ALA A 106 -20.64 -9.86 -39.62
C ALA A 106 -21.53 -10.69 -38.67
N ASN A 107 -20.91 -11.59 -37.92
CA ASN A 107 -21.58 -12.37 -36.88
C ASN A 107 -21.16 -11.87 -35.49
N ASN A 108 -21.90 -10.88 -34.98
CA ASN A 108 -21.62 -10.22 -33.70
C ASN A 108 -22.44 -10.77 -32.51
N GLN A 109 -23.32 -11.76 -32.72
CA GLN A 109 -24.25 -12.22 -31.68
C GLN A 109 -23.56 -12.71 -30.39
N ALA A 110 -22.44 -13.43 -30.53
CA ALA A 110 -21.67 -13.91 -29.37
C ALA A 110 -21.00 -12.75 -28.62
N PHE A 111 -20.50 -11.75 -29.35
CA PHE A 111 -19.91 -10.55 -28.78
C PHE A 111 -20.96 -9.72 -28.02
N ASP A 112 -22.13 -9.48 -28.62
CA ASP A 112 -23.20 -8.70 -27.97
C ASP A 112 -23.70 -9.36 -26.69
N THR A 113 -23.82 -10.69 -26.71
CA THR A 113 -24.21 -11.48 -25.53
C THR A 113 -23.14 -11.37 -24.44
N LEU A 114 -21.86 -11.46 -24.81
CA LEU A 114 -20.73 -11.32 -23.89
C LEU A 114 -20.73 -9.94 -23.23
N ILE A 115 -20.79 -8.85 -24.02
CA ILE A 115 -20.73 -7.48 -23.50
C ILE A 115 -21.95 -7.16 -22.64
N LYS A 116 -23.16 -7.60 -23.04
CA LYS A 116 -24.37 -7.42 -22.22
C LYS A 116 -24.21 -8.09 -20.86
N LYS A 117 -23.78 -9.36 -20.81
CA LYS A 117 -23.53 -10.04 -19.53
C LYS A 117 -22.40 -9.36 -18.74
N ASN A 118 -21.35 -8.91 -19.43
CA ASN A 118 -20.19 -8.29 -18.78
C ASN A 118 -20.56 -6.96 -18.11
N SER A 119 -21.56 -6.24 -18.60
CA SER A 119 -22.01 -4.99 -17.97
C SER A 119 -22.51 -5.16 -16.53
N LEU A 120 -23.21 -6.27 -16.24
CA LEU A 120 -23.63 -6.60 -14.88
C LEU A 120 -22.42 -6.91 -13.99
N ILE A 121 -21.44 -7.65 -14.51
CA ILE A 121 -20.20 -7.99 -13.81
C ILE A 121 -19.40 -6.73 -13.47
N ILE A 122 -19.22 -5.83 -14.44
CA ILE A 122 -18.54 -4.54 -14.22
C ILE A 122 -19.30 -3.69 -13.18
N LEU A 123 -20.63 -3.69 -13.21
CA LEU A 123 -21.44 -2.98 -12.20
C LEU A 123 -21.26 -3.57 -10.80
N ALA A 124 -21.32 -4.90 -10.66
CA ALA A 124 -21.07 -5.61 -9.41
C ALA A 124 -19.66 -5.34 -8.86
N SER A 125 -18.65 -5.40 -9.73
CA SER A 125 -17.26 -5.04 -9.41
C SER A 125 -17.17 -3.59 -8.96
N THR A 126 -17.78 -2.65 -9.69
CA THR A 126 -17.74 -1.22 -9.35
C THR A 126 -18.32 -0.95 -7.95
N ILE A 127 -19.43 -1.59 -7.58
CA ILE A 127 -20.08 -1.41 -6.27
C ILE A 127 -19.23 -2.01 -5.14
N SER A 128 -18.75 -3.24 -5.31
CA SER A 128 -17.90 -3.91 -4.31
C SER A 128 -16.58 -3.14 -4.10
N TYR A 129 -15.93 -2.77 -5.20
CA TYR A 129 -14.72 -1.97 -5.25
C TYR A 129 -14.85 -0.61 -4.55
N LEU A 130 -15.95 0.12 -4.79
CA LEU A 130 -16.23 1.42 -4.16
C LEU A 130 -16.26 1.37 -2.63
N ILE A 131 -16.50 0.19 -2.06
CA ILE A 131 -16.54 -0.04 -0.61
C ILE A 131 -15.19 -0.61 -0.13
N ALA A 132 -14.69 -1.64 -0.79
CA ALA A 132 -13.55 -2.42 -0.33
C ALA A 132 -12.20 -1.69 -0.44
N GLU A 133 -11.98 -0.93 -1.51
CA GLU A 133 -10.69 -0.27 -1.78
C GLU A 133 -10.44 0.96 -0.91
N PRO A 134 -11.43 1.85 -0.71
CA PRO A 134 -11.31 2.91 0.29
C PRO A 134 -11.09 2.34 1.70
N LEU A 135 -11.76 1.24 2.04
CA LEU A 135 -11.53 0.53 3.30
C LEU A 135 -10.09 0.00 3.40
N ASN A 136 -9.53 -0.57 2.32
CA ASN A 136 -8.17 -1.09 2.30
C ASN A 136 -7.17 0.03 2.59
N SER A 137 -7.27 1.12 1.83
CA SER A 137 -6.41 2.30 1.98
C SER A 137 -6.56 2.92 3.38
N PHE A 138 -7.78 2.98 3.91
CA PHE A 138 -8.03 3.45 5.27
C PHE A 138 -7.33 2.58 6.32
N LEU A 139 -7.46 1.25 6.21
CA LEU A 139 -6.84 0.30 7.14
C LEU A 139 -5.32 0.39 7.09
N ILE A 140 -4.71 0.45 5.91
CA ILE A 140 -3.25 0.63 5.77
C ILE A 140 -2.80 1.92 6.46
N ALA A 141 -3.44 3.05 6.16
CA ALA A 141 -3.08 4.35 6.74
C ALA A 141 -3.20 4.37 8.28
N LYS A 142 -4.25 3.76 8.84
CA LYS A 142 -4.44 3.63 10.29
C LYS A 142 -3.45 2.68 10.94
N LEU A 143 -3.24 1.51 10.34
CA LEU A 143 -2.33 0.50 10.85
C LEU A 143 -0.88 1.01 10.81
N LYS A 144 -0.51 1.84 9.82
CA LYS A 144 0.81 2.46 9.73
C LYS A 144 1.16 3.31 10.95
N ILE A 145 0.19 4.06 11.47
CA ILE A 145 0.37 4.87 12.67
C ILE A 145 0.58 3.99 13.92
N LYS A 146 -0.14 2.86 14.00
CA LYS A 146 -0.12 1.98 15.19
C LYS A 146 1.04 0.97 15.18
N TYR A 147 1.41 0.47 14.00
CA TYR A 147 2.36 -0.64 13.81
C TYR A 147 3.40 -0.29 12.75
N SER A 148 4.07 0.86 12.89
CA SER A 148 5.03 1.42 11.91
C SER A 148 6.05 0.38 11.42
N LYS A 149 6.66 -0.38 12.34
CA LYS A 149 7.70 -1.38 12.06
C LYS A 149 7.23 -2.60 11.24
N PHE A 150 5.94 -2.95 11.27
CA PHE A 150 5.46 -4.24 10.73
C PHE A 150 4.71 -4.13 9.38
N ILE A 151 5.39 -3.68 8.31
CA ILE A 151 4.78 -3.48 6.98
C ILE A 151 3.96 -4.70 6.52
N LYS A 152 4.52 -5.91 6.60
CA LYS A 152 3.84 -7.15 6.15
C LYS A 152 2.52 -7.41 6.86
N LEU A 153 2.49 -7.21 8.19
CA LEU A 153 1.29 -7.41 9.00
C LEU A 153 0.19 -6.41 8.61
N ARG A 154 0.57 -5.16 8.32
CA ARG A 154 -0.35 -4.12 7.91
C ARG A 154 -0.98 -4.46 6.56
N PHE A 155 -0.15 -4.89 5.61
CA PHE A 155 -0.59 -5.28 4.27
C PHE A 155 -1.53 -6.47 4.33
N PHE A 156 -1.12 -7.55 5.01
CA PHE A 156 -1.96 -8.75 5.14
C PHE A 156 -3.30 -8.45 5.83
N SER A 157 -3.29 -7.75 6.98
CA SER A 157 -4.51 -7.45 7.72
C SER A 157 -5.50 -6.58 6.95
N ALA A 158 -5.02 -5.55 6.25
CA ALA A 158 -5.90 -4.69 5.44
C ALA A 158 -6.50 -5.46 4.26
N ASN A 159 -5.66 -6.21 3.54
CA ASN A 159 -6.10 -7.02 2.41
C ASN A 159 -7.07 -8.12 2.85
N PHE A 160 -6.85 -8.77 3.99
CA PHE A 160 -7.74 -9.81 4.53
C PHE A 160 -9.18 -9.30 4.68
N ILE A 161 -9.35 -8.13 5.32
CA ILE A 161 -10.67 -7.55 5.60
C ILE A 161 -11.30 -7.02 4.30
N SER A 162 -10.53 -6.27 3.51
CA SER A 162 -11.05 -5.63 2.31
C SER A 162 -11.41 -6.61 1.21
N THR A 163 -10.56 -7.60 0.93
CA THR A 163 -10.85 -8.62 -0.10
C THR A 163 -12.01 -9.54 0.30
N PHE A 164 -12.26 -9.72 1.61
CA PHE A 164 -13.43 -10.45 2.11
C PHE A 164 -14.71 -9.68 1.77
N ILE A 165 -14.77 -8.40 2.13
CA ILE A 165 -15.92 -7.54 1.85
C ILE A 165 -16.15 -7.41 0.34
N ASP A 166 -15.07 -7.23 -0.42
CA ASP A 166 -15.08 -7.19 -1.87
C ASP A 166 -15.74 -8.44 -2.47
N SER A 167 -15.19 -9.63 -2.13
CA SER A 167 -15.66 -10.89 -2.68
C SER A 167 -17.09 -11.20 -2.26
N ALA A 168 -17.49 -10.84 -1.03
CA ALA A 168 -18.85 -11.03 -0.53
C ALA A 168 -19.86 -10.18 -1.32
N ILE A 169 -19.60 -8.88 -1.46
CA ILE A 169 -20.49 -7.97 -2.19
C ILE A 169 -20.51 -8.33 -3.68
N PHE A 170 -19.35 -8.59 -4.27
CA PHE A 170 -19.22 -8.92 -5.68
C PHE A 170 -20.01 -10.19 -6.02
N SER A 171 -19.74 -11.30 -5.32
CA SER A 171 -20.40 -12.58 -5.59
C SER A 171 -21.92 -12.48 -5.48
N ILE A 172 -22.43 -11.82 -4.43
CA ILE A 172 -23.86 -11.60 -4.23
C ILE A 172 -24.48 -10.82 -5.40
N ILE A 173 -23.86 -9.73 -5.85
CA ILE A 173 -24.46 -8.91 -6.92
C ILE A 173 -24.29 -9.60 -8.30
N ALA A 174 -23.13 -10.20 -8.56
CA ALA A 174 -22.79 -10.76 -9.86
C ALA A 174 -23.50 -12.09 -10.15
N PHE A 175 -23.71 -12.94 -9.15
CA PHE A 175 -24.08 -14.35 -9.36
C PHE A 175 -25.29 -14.84 -8.57
N SER A 176 -25.93 -14.02 -7.71
CA SER A 176 -27.08 -14.48 -6.90
C SER A 176 -28.28 -14.99 -7.70
N PHE A 177 -28.45 -14.54 -8.95
CA PHE A 177 -29.51 -15.03 -9.84
C PHE A 177 -29.09 -16.22 -10.70
N ASP A 178 -27.78 -16.45 -10.86
CA ASP A 178 -27.22 -17.50 -11.73
C ASP A 178 -26.91 -18.80 -10.94
N LEU A 179 -26.57 -18.71 -9.65
CA LEU A 179 -26.06 -19.81 -8.83
C LEU A 179 -26.95 -20.14 -7.62
N ARG A 180 -26.90 -21.39 -7.15
CA ARG A 180 -27.52 -21.78 -5.87
C ARG A 180 -26.71 -21.22 -4.69
N LEU A 181 -27.35 -21.07 -3.52
CA LEU A 181 -26.69 -20.51 -2.33
C LEU A 181 -25.38 -21.22 -1.93
N ASN A 182 -25.33 -22.55 -2.05
CA ASN A 182 -24.12 -23.32 -1.73
C ASN A 182 -22.99 -23.05 -2.73
N GLU A 183 -23.30 -23.02 -4.02
CA GLU A 183 -22.35 -22.71 -5.10
C GLU A 183 -21.85 -21.27 -4.98
N LEU A 184 -22.73 -20.34 -4.63
CA LEU A 184 -22.39 -18.94 -4.38
C LEU A 184 -21.42 -18.80 -3.20
N PHE A 185 -21.67 -19.51 -2.10
CA PHE A 185 -20.79 -19.49 -0.93
C PHE A 185 -19.42 -20.10 -1.24
N GLU A 186 -19.39 -21.21 -1.97
CA GLU A 186 -18.15 -21.84 -2.42
C GLU A 186 -17.36 -20.93 -3.35
N LEU A 187 -18.02 -20.28 -4.32
CA LEU A 187 -17.41 -19.31 -5.22
C LEU A 187 -16.82 -18.13 -4.44
N PHE A 188 -17.62 -17.51 -3.58
CA PHE A 188 -17.19 -16.42 -2.71
C PHE A 188 -15.93 -16.78 -1.92
N PHE A 189 -15.96 -17.92 -1.23
CA PHE A 189 -14.87 -18.34 -0.37
C PHE A 189 -13.61 -18.67 -1.18
N THR A 190 -13.78 -19.33 -2.33
CA THR A 190 -12.69 -19.64 -3.26
C THR A 190 -12.03 -18.36 -3.76
N MET A 191 -12.81 -17.38 -4.22
CA MET A 191 -12.29 -16.10 -4.68
C MET A 191 -11.48 -15.41 -3.58
N TRP A 192 -12.04 -15.32 -2.38
CA TRP A 192 -11.37 -14.66 -1.26
C TRP A 192 -10.05 -15.37 -0.89
N CYS A 193 -10.05 -16.70 -0.81
CA CYS A 193 -8.84 -17.48 -0.53
C CYS A 193 -7.76 -17.29 -1.60
N ILE A 194 -8.13 -17.28 -2.88
CA ILE A 194 -7.18 -17.03 -3.98
C ILE A 194 -6.58 -15.63 -3.87
N LYS A 195 -7.43 -14.61 -3.65
CA LYS A 195 -6.96 -13.23 -3.51
C LYS A 195 -5.97 -13.10 -2.35
N LEU A 196 -6.33 -13.67 -1.20
CA LEU A 196 -5.48 -13.65 0.00
C LEU A 196 -4.18 -14.43 -0.18
N PHE A 197 -4.22 -15.57 -0.87
CA PHE A 197 -3.04 -16.38 -1.18
C PHE A 197 -2.05 -15.61 -2.05
N ILE A 198 -2.53 -14.96 -3.12
CA ILE A 198 -1.68 -14.12 -3.99
C ILE A 198 -1.06 -12.97 -3.19
N VAL A 199 -1.83 -12.29 -2.34
CA VAL A 199 -1.29 -11.26 -1.44
C VAL A 199 -0.19 -11.84 -0.56
N PHE A 200 -0.44 -12.96 0.10
CA PHE A 200 0.54 -13.62 0.98
C PHE A 200 1.86 -13.95 0.26
N CYS A 201 1.77 -14.58 -0.92
CA CYS A 201 2.94 -14.92 -1.74
C CYS A 201 3.74 -13.69 -2.18
N THR A 202 3.06 -12.57 -2.43
CA THR A 202 3.70 -11.33 -2.91
C THR A 202 4.20 -10.42 -1.80
N LEU A 203 3.83 -10.64 -0.53
CA LEU A 203 4.22 -9.77 0.60
C LEU A 203 5.72 -9.48 0.67
N TYR A 204 6.57 -10.49 0.44
CA TYR A 204 8.02 -10.32 0.48
C TYR A 204 8.55 -9.41 -0.63
N PHE A 205 7.97 -9.52 -1.82
CA PHE A 205 8.32 -8.68 -2.97
C PHE A 205 7.80 -7.25 -2.77
N THR A 206 6.54 -7.13 -2.34
CA THR A 206 5.87 -5.85 -2.10
C THR A 206 6.60 -4.97 -1.08
N GLN A 207 7.07 -5.54 0.03
CA GLN A 207 7.86 -4.75 1.01
C GLN A 207 9.17 -4.20 0.42
N ASN A 208 9.81 -4.93 -0.51
CA ASN A 208 11.07 -4.50 -1.10
C ASN A 208 10.82 -3.34 -2.07
N ILE A 209 9.74 -3.41 -2.85
CA ILE A 209 9.29 -2.29 -3.68
C ILE A 209 9.01 -1.06 -2.81
N VAL A 210 8.25 -1.21 -1.72
CA VAL A 210 7.94 -0.08 -0.82
C VAL A 210 9.24 0.58 -0.31
N LYS A 211 10.17 -0.20 0.22
CA LYS A 211 11.46 0.33 0.72
C LYS A 211 12.25 1.05 -0.37
N HIS A 212 12.28 0.47 -1.58
CA HIS A 212 12.96 1.07 -2.72
C HIS A 212 12.33 2.41 -3.11
N LEU A 213 11.00 2.45 -3.29
CA LEU A 213 10.26 3.67 -3.62
C LEU A 213 10.45 4.77 -2.57
N LYS A 214 10.32 4.43 -1.27
CA LYS A 214 10.58 5.37 -0.18
C LYS A 214 11.98 5.97 -0.29
N THR A 215 12.99 5.14 -0.56
CA THR A 215 14.40 5.56 -0.61
C THR A 215 14.74 6.40 -1.83
N GLU A 216 14.27 6.00 -3.01
CA GLU A 216 14.51 6.72 -4.26
C GLU A 216 13.88 8.12 -4.23
N GLU A 217 12.64 8.23 -3.75
CA GLU A 217 11.89 9.48 -3.77
C GLU A 217 12.00 10.27 -2.47
N LYS A 218 12.61 9.68 -1.42
CA LYS A 218 12.79 10.27 -0.09
C LYS A 218 11.47 10.69 0.56
N ILE A 219 10.47 9.81 0.45
CA ILE A 219 9.09 10.05 0.88
C ILE A 219 8.62 8.90 1.76
N ASP A 220 8.02 9.25 2.90
CA ASP A 220 7.27 8.33 3.74
C ASP A 220 6.10 9.06 4.43
N ILE A 221 4.90 8.99 3.84
CA ILE A 221 3.75 9.79 4.30
C ILE A 221 3.00 9.13 5.47
N TYR A 222 2.71 9.89 6.53
CA TYR A 222 1.83 9.44 7.64
C TYR A 222 0.56 10.27 7.75
N ASP A 223 -0.61 9.62 7.60
CA ASP A 223 -1.93 10.26 7.66
C ASP A 223 -2.46 10.52 9.08
N LYS A 224 -1.67 11.20 9.93
CA LYS A 224 -2.02 11.42 11.36
C LYS A 224 -3.26 12.30 11.56
N ASN A 225 -3.35 13.41 10.82
CA ASN A 225 -4.38 14.43 10.98
C ASN A 225 -5.39 14.45 9.81
N LEU A 226 -5.50 13.35 9.07
CA LEU A 226 -6.35 13.29 7.88
C LEU A 226 -7.80 13.00 8.24
N LYS A 227 -8.73 13.75 7.62
CA LYS A 227 -10.13 13.34 7.51
C LYS A 227 -10.28 12.39 6.32
N PHE A 228 -10.61 11.14 6.56
CA PHE A 228 -10.75 10.08 5.56
C PHE A 228 -12.03 10.22 4.72
N ASN A 229 -12.19 11.35 4.03
CA ASN A 229 -13.28 11.57 3.10
C ASN A 229 -12.92 10.97 1.73
N ILE A 230 -13.80 10.12 1.19
CA ILE A 230 -13.66 9.46 -0.12
C ILE A 230 -13.93 10.44 -1.27
N PHE A 231 -14.74 11.47 -1.07
CA PHE A 231 -15.12 12.43 -2.11
C PHE A 231 -14.17 13.64 -2.22
N SER A 232 -13.09 13.67 -1.43
CA SER A 232 -12.10 14.75 -1.51
C SER A 232 -11.16 14.55 -2.69
N LEU A 233 -10.96 15.59 -3.50
CA LEU A 233 -9.99 15.58 -4.61
C LEU A 233 -8.62 16.14 -4.22
N ASP A 234 -8.39 16.46 -2.95
CA ASP A 234 -7.09 16.94 -2.49
C ASP A 234 -6.06 15.81 -2.51
N THR A 235 -4.98 15.99 -3.27
CA THR A 235 -3.85 15.05 -3.36
C THR A 235 -2.59 15.60 -2.71
N LEU A 236 -2.62 16.85 -2.22
CA LEU A 236 -1.41 17.55 -1.79
C LEU A 236 -1.05 17.20 -0.34
N TYR A 237 0.18 16.77 -0.14
CA TYR A 237 0.80 16.61 1.17
C TYR A 237 1.82 17.72 1.43
N SER A 238 1.91 18.12 2.69
CA SER A 238 2.93 19.05 3.15
C SER A 238 4.21 18.30 3.52
N GLN A 239 5.35 18.99 3.52
CA GLN A 239 6.61 18.40 3.96
C GLN A 239 6.56 17.87 5.42
N LEU A 240 5.66 18.38 6.27
CA LEU A 240 5.48 17.91 7.65
C LEU A 240 4.86 16.52 7.73
N ASP A 241 4.15 16.10 6.69
CA ASP A 241 3.53 14.78 6.61
C ASP A 241 4.54 13.69 6.18
N ASN A 242 5.71 14.11 5.66
CA ASN A 242 6.79 13.24 5.20
C ASN A 242 7.80 12.96 6.31
N HIS A 243 7.81 11.72 6.79
CA HIS A 243 8.67 11.24 7.88
C HIS A 243 9.87 10.41 7.39
N PHE A 244 10.25 10.48 6.11
CA PHE A 244 11.36 9.68 5.58
C PHE A 244 12.70 9.89 6.31
N LYS A 245 12.99 11.13 6.75
CA LYS A 245 14.21 11.41 7.53
C LYS A 245 14.16 10.79 8.93
N ASP A 246 12.99 10.75 9.55
CA ASP A 246 12.79 10.20 10.88
C ASP A 246 12.94 8.66 10.84
N GLU A 247 12.40 8.01 9.80
CA GLU A 247 12.52 6.55 9.60
C GLU A 247 13.99 6.11 9.42
N LYS A 248 14.80 6.91 8.70
CA LYS A 248 16.24 6.63 8.54
C LYS A 248 17.02 6.78 9.86
N ILE A 249 16.62 7.72 10.71
CA ILE A 249 17.22 7.89 12.04
C ILE A 249 16.83 6.72 12.94
N GLU A 250 15.55 6.33 12.97
CA GLU A 250 15.10 5.15 13.72
C GLU A 250 15.77 3.86 13.23
N SER A 251 15.97 3.68 11.91
CA SER A 251 16.67 2.50 11.38
C SER A 251 18.14 2.47 11.78
N ILE A 252 18.83 3.62 11.72
CA ILE A 252 20.23 3.73 12.18
C ILE A 252 20.31 3.44 13.69
N ILE A 253 19.37 3.93 14.49
CA ILE A 253 19.31 3.68 15.93
C ILE A 253 19.02 2.19 16.23
N ASP A 254 18.10 1.55 15.50
CA ASP A 254 17.79 0.12 15.66
C ASP A 254 18.97 -0.78 15.21
N ASP A 255 19.75 -0.37 14.21
CA ASP A 255 20.99 -1.04 13.78
C ASP A 255 22.14 -0.83 14.78
N LEU A 256 22.08 0.24 15.59
CA LEU A 256 22.97 0.51 16.72
C LEU A 256 22.49 -0.27 17.96
N TYR A 257 22.76 -1.57 17.98
CA TYR A 257 22.76 -2.32 19.23
C TYR A 257 23.94 -1.87 20.09
N LEU A 258 23.68 -1.12 21.17
CA LEU A 258 24.63 -0.91 22.25
C LEU A 258 24.95 -2.27 22.88
N VAL A 259 26.10 -2.85 22.52
CA VAL A 259 26.69 -3.96 23.28
C VAL A 259 27.31 -3.35 24.54
N THR A 260 26.51 -3.17 25.59
CA THR A 260 27.04 -2.82 26.90
C THR A 260 27.54 -4.09 27.58
N ILE A 261 28.86 -4.26 27.62
CA ILE A 261 29.50 -5.09 28.62
C ILE A 261 29.32 -4.34 29.94
N ASP A 262 28.38 -4.82 30.76
CA ASP A 262 28.31 -4.64 32.21
C ASP A 262 28.19 -3.19 32.74
N VAL A 263 27.01 -2.56 32.63
CA VAL A 263 26.68 -1.35 33.43
C VAL A 263 25.24 -1.35 33.93
N ASN A 264 25.09 -0.89 35.18
CA ASN A 264 23.90 -0.88 36.03
C ASN A 264 22.64 -0.24 35.39
N HIS A 265 21.47 -0.88 35.58
CA HIS A 265 20.21 -0.62 34.87
C HIS A 265 19.58 0.78 35.03
N LYS A 266 20.05 1.58 36.01
CA LYS A 266 19.48 2.90 36.37
C LYS A 266 20.06 4.06 35.55
N GLU A 267 21.34 4.01 35.20
CA GLU A 267 22.01 5.06 34.42
C GLU A 267 21.62 4.99 32.93
N LEU A 268 21.35 3.79 32.42
CA LEU A 268 20.88 3.55 31.06
C LEU A 268 19.57 4.29 30.74
N ARG A 269 18.66 4.44 31.71
CA ARG A 269 17.37 5.10 31.51
C ARG A 269 17.52 6.61 31.38
N SER A 270 18.41 7.23 32.17
CA SER A 270 18.66 8.68 32.07
C SER A 270 19.42 9.04 30.80
N ILE A 271 20.32 8.17 30.34
CA ILE A 271 21.06 8.34 29.08
C ILE A 271 20.10 8.21 27.88
N TRP A 272 19.19 7.23 27.92
CA TRP A 272 18.11 7.10 26.94
C TRP A 272 17.21 8.34 26.90
N ASP A 273 16.85 8.89 28.07
CA ASP A 273 16.05 10.10 28.16
C ASP A 273 16.83 11.33 27.65
N LEU A 274 18.14 11.45 27.90
CA LEU A 274 18.99 12.53 27.38
C LEU A 274 19.12 12.50 25.85
N ILE A 275 19.33 11.32 25.26
CA ILE A 275 19.38 11.14 23.80
C ILE A 275 18.02 11.47 23.17
N LYS A 276 16.92 11.13 23.86
CA LYS A 276 15.55 11.44 23.43
C LYS A 276 15.22 12.93 23.53
N ILE A 277 15.79 13.64 24.50
CA ILE A 277 15.56 15.07 24.77
C ILE A 277 16.35 15.99 23.81
N GLN A 278 17.51 15.57 23.29
CA GLN A 278 18.39 16.45 22.50
C GLN A 278 18.19 16.46 20.97
N ASN A 279 17.13 15.84 20.44
CA ASN A 279 16.95 15.81 18.99
C ASN A 279 16.41 17.11 18.38
N TYR A 280 17.24 17.75 17.54
CA TYR A 280 16.93 18.16 16.15
C TYR A 280 18.12 18.87 15.45
N LYS A 281 19.19 19.25 16.16
CA LYS A 281 20.32 20.04 15.59
C LYS A 281 21.65 19.32 15.40
N ILE A 282 21.87 18.15 15.99
CA ILE A 282 23.23 17.62 16.23
C ILE A 282 23.74 16.67 15.12
N PHE A 283 22.90 16.20 14.21
CA PHE A 283 23.26 15.04 13.37
C PHE A 283 23.96 15.34 12.03
N ASN A 284 24.27 16.60 11.70
CA ASN A 284 25.08 16.87 10.50
C ASN A 284 26.55 16.44 10.66
N ASN A 285 26.98 16.05 11.86
CA ASN A 285 28.36 15.67 12.15
C ASN A 285 28.40 14.59 13.27
N PHE A 286 27.86 13.41 13.00
CA PHE A 286 27.86 12.28 13.96
C PHE A 286 29.28 11.89 14.39
N ASP A 287 30.26 11.99 13.48
CA ASP A 287 31.70 11.79 13.78
C ASP A 287 32.27 12.86 14.73
N GLU A 288 31.73 14.08 14.68
CA GLU A 288 32.10 15.16 15.60
C GLU A 288 31.41 15.01 16.95
N PHE A 289 30.17 14.50 16.98
CA PHE A 289 29.45 14.19 18.23
C PHE A 289 30.17 13.12 19.07
N ILE A 290 30.65 12.04 18.43
CA ILE A 290 31.43 10.98 19.12
C ILE A 290 32.77 11.53 19.64
N LYS A 291 33.38 12.49 18.94
CA LYS A 291 34.63 13.15 19.37
C LYS A 291 34.43 14.20 20.47
N THR A 292 33.26 14.83 20.54
CA THR A 292 32.97 15.94 21.46
C THR A 292 32.28 15.51 22.75
N THR A 293 31.61 14.36 22.75
CA THR A 293 31.04 13.80 23.97
C THR A 293 32.06 12.93 24.69
N GLU A 294 32.18 13.11 26.01
CA GLU A 294 32.93 12.21 26.92
C GLU A 294 32.41 10.75 26.89
N PHE A 295 31.43 10.43 26.03
CA PHE A 295 30.92 9.10 25.73
C PHE A 295 32.03 8.10 25.35
N SER A 296 33.09 8.57 24.69
CA SER A 296 34.23 7.72 24.33
C SER A 296 35.00 7.20 25.54
N GLN A 297 34.93 7.82 26.72
CA GLN A 297 35.76 7.42 27.86
C GLN A 297 35.33 6.08 28.48
N ASN A 298 34.07 5.65 28.29
CA ASN A 298 33.51 4.48 28.98
C ASN A 298 32.79 3.44 28.12
N PHE A 299 32.54 3.67 26.83
CA PHE A 299 31.73 2.75 26.01
C PHE A 299 32.33 2.48 24.64
N CYS A 300 32.20 1.24 24.16
CA CYS A 300 32.52 0.83 22.80
C CYS A 300 31.26 0.80 21.94
N LEU A 301 31.31 1.47 20.79
CA LEU A 301 30.24 1.44 19.79
C LEU A 301 30.66 0.55 18.63
N ILE A 302 29.84 -0.45 18.30
CA ILE A 302 30.09 -1.39 17.21
C ILE A 302 29.09 -1.12 16.09
N ASN A 303 29.58 -0.79 14.91
CA ASN A 303 28.77 -0.71 13.70
C ASN A 303 28.93 -1.99 12.88
N HIS A 304 27.91 -2.84 12.88
CA HIS A 304 27.93 -4.14 12.19
C HIS A 304 27.91 -4.05 10.65
N THR A 305 27.49 -2.92 10.07
CA THR A 305 27.42 -2.78 8.60
C THR A 305 28.76 -2.45 7.95
N ASN A 306 29.62 -1.70 8.66
CA ASN A 306 30.95 -1.31 8.18
C ASN A 306 32.10 -1.98 8.93
N HIS A 307 31.81 -2.92 9.84
CA HIS A 307 32.79 -3.55 10.74
C HIS A 307 33.70 -2.53 11.46
N THR A 308 33.18 -1.35 11.79
CA THR A 308 33.92 -0.32 12.50
C THR A 308 33.57 -0.35 13.98
N VAL A 309 34.61 -0.48 14.81
CA VAL A 309 34.52 -0.44 16.26
C VAL A 309 35.14 0.87 16.72
N TRP A 310 34.37 1.65 17.47
CA TRP A 310 34.82 2.90 18.06
C TRP A 310 34.95 2.69 19.58
N CYS A 311 36.19 2.59 20.05
CA CYS A 311 36.56 2.46 21.47
C CYS A 311 37.64 3.49 21.83
N ASP A 312 37.74 3.89 23.11
CA ASP A 312 38.90 4.66 23.59
C ASP A 312 40.18 3.82 23.36
N PRO A 313 41.18 4.33 22.61
CA PRO A 313 42.44 3.63 22.39
C PRO A 313 43.21 3.31 23.68
N ARG A 314 42.87 3.92 24.83
CA ARG A 314 43.49 3.64 26.14
C ARG A 314 43.03 2.35 26.82
N LYS A 315 42.05 1.62 26.26
CA LYS A 315 41.55 0.34 26.80
C LYS A 315 41.76 -0.87 25.89
N VAL A 316 42.45 -0.70 24.75
CA VAL A 316 42.66 -1.78 23.76
C VAL A 316 43.88 -2.65 24.09
N ASP A 317 44.78 -2.18 24.97
CA ASP A 317 45.88 -2.96 25.51
C ASP A 317 45.56 -3.41 26.95
N GLY A 318 44.91 -4.57 27.08
CA GLY A 318 44.56 -5.18 28.36
C GLY A 318 44.19 -6.65 28.21
#